data_AF-A0A3C0J203-F1
#
_entry.id   AF-A0A3C0J203-F1
#
_cell.length_a   1.000
_cell.length_b   1.000
_cell.length_c   1.000
_cell.angle_alpha   90.00
_cell.angle_beta   90.00
_cell.angle_gamma   90.00
#
_symmetry.space_group_name_H-M   'P 1'
#
loop_
_entity.id
_entity.type
_entity.pdbx_description
1 polymer ?
#
loop_
_entity_poly.entity_id
_entity_poly.type
_entity_poly.pdbx_seq_one_letter_code
_entity_poly.pdbx_strand_id
1 'polypeptide(L)'
;MKSLALWLLLGLIAVSISNSLFMGKSRTDEISASQFMKYWQDRKVTQLEIVGDNAIRGTLDDGRKFKLYYPDVKGLVEDVRNDPELASRVEISMIPESQGAWWIALIPNLISIVLLFAVFFFIMNQLQGGGNKAMQFGRSRAKLHASERGRVTFDDVAGVDEVKEELVEIVDYLKHPKRYIELGARIPRGILLVGPPGTGKTLLAKAVAGEADVPFFSVSGSDFVEMFVGVGASRVRDMFDQAKKNAPCIVFIDEIDAVGRQRGAGLGGGHDEREQTL
;
A
#
# COMPACT_ATOMS: atom_id res chain seq x y z
N MET A 1 9.03 2.27 -14.65
CA MET A 1 9.96 1.92 -13.55
C MET A 1 9.29 1.35 -12.30
N LYS A 2 8.09 1.82 -11.87
CA LYS A 2 7.39 1.29 -10.69
C LYS A 2 6.91 -0.16 -10.79
N SER A 3 6.52 -0.62 -12.00
CA SER A 3 6.14 -2.02 -12.23
C SER A 3 7.36 -2.94 -12.20
N LEU A 4 8.48 -2.53 -12.82
CA LEU A 4 9.72 -3.31 -12.92
C LEU A 4 10.31 -3.70 -11.56
N ALA A 5 10.29 -2.79 -10.59
CA ALA A 5 10.78 -3.07 -9.23
C ALA A 5 9.94 -4.13 -8.51
N LEU A 6 8.62 -4.11 -8.71
CA LEU A 6 7.70 -5.08 -8.11
C LEU A 6 7.84 -6.47 -8.72
N TRP A 7 8.03 -6.55 -10.05
CA TRP A 7 8.30 -7.81 -10.75
C TRP A 7 9.67 -8.42 -10.39
N LEU A 8 10.69 -7.58 -10.17
CA LEU A 8 12.00 -8.02 -9.68
C LEU A 8 11.93 -8.60 -8.26
N LEU A 9 11.17 -7.95 -7.37
CA LEU A 9 10.97 -8.43 -5.99
C LEU A 9 10.19 -9.75 -5.94
N LEU A 10 9.14 -9.89 -6.75
CA LEU A 10 8.40 -11.14 -6.88
C LEU A 10 9.25 -12.27 -7.48
N GLY A 11 10.09 -11.96 -8.48
CA GLY A 11 11.03 -12.93 -9.05
C GLY A 11 12.05 -13.44 -8.03
N LEU A 12 12.58 -12.55 -7.19
CA LEU A 12 13.52 -12.90 -6.13
C LEU A 12 12.91 -13.79 -5.04
N ILE A 13 11.68 -13.48 -4.62
CA ILE A 13 10.93 -14.30 -3.68
C ILE A 13 10.66 -15.69 -4.28
N ALA A 14 10.27 -15.76 -5.55
CA ALA A 14 10.03 -17.02 -6.24
C ALA A 14 11.29 -17.89 -6.33
N VAL A 15 12.45 -17.31 -6.63
CA VAL A 15 13.74 -18.02 -6.66
C VAL A 15 14.16 -18.49 -5.26
N SER A 16 13.94 -17.68 -4.22
CA SER A 16 14.24 -18.07 -2.84
C SER A 16 13.35 -19.22 -2.35
N ILE A 17 12.05 -19.21 -2.69
CA ILE A 17 11.12 -20.28 -2.37
C ILE A 17 11.46 -21.54 -3.16
N SER A 18 11.81 -21.39 -4.44
CA SER A 18 12.28 -22.50 -5.27
C SER A 18 13.51 -23.17 -4.66
N ASN A 19 14.53 -22.41 -4.26
CA ASN A 19 15.74 -22.99 -3.68
C ASN A 19 15.46 -23.74 -2.35
N SER A 20 14.52 -23.25 -1.55
CA SER A 20 14.05 -23.91 -0.32
C SER A 20 13.26 -25.20 -0.59
N LEU A 21 12.43 -25.21 -1.65
CA LEU A 21 11.64 -26.37 -2.05
C LEU A 21 12.45 -27.43 -2.80
N PHE A 22 13.54 -27.04 -3.48
CA PHE A 22 14.42 -27.93 -4.24
C PHE A 22 15.59 -28.50 -3.43
N MET A 23 15.83 -28.04 -2.20
CA MET A 23 16.67 -28.77 -1.24
C MET A 23 15.93 -30.04 -0.77
N GLY A 24 15.95 -31.05 -1.63
CA GLY A 24 15.43 -32.38 -1.36
C GLY A 24 16.02 -32.93 -0.07
N LYS A 25 15.19 -33.02 0.96
CA LYS A 25 15.48 -33.75 2.19
C LYS A 25 15.75 -35.20 1.80
N SER A 26 17.02 -35.61 1.68
CA SER A 26 17.36 -37.03 1.65
C SER A 26 16.82 -37.63 2.94
N ARG A 27 15.71 -38.38 2.81
CA ARG A 27 14.99 -39.01 3.91
C ARG A 27 15.91 -40.08 4.50
N THR A 28 16.68 -39.69 5.51
CA THR A 28 17.42 -40.62 6.36
C THR A 28 16.44 -41.03 7.44
N ASP A 29 16.04 -42.30 7.45
CA ASP A 29 15.07 -42.78 8.42
C ASP A 29 15.75 -42.95 9.78
N GLU A 30 15.18 -42.32 10.82
CA GLU A 30 15.65 -42.49 12.19
C GLU A 30 15.02 -43.76 12.77
N ILE A 31 15.85 -44.75 13.10
CA ILE A 31 15.41 -46.06 13.59
C ILE A 31 15.76 -46.21 15.07
N SER A 32 14.93 -46.95 15.82
CA SER A 32 15.23 -47.24 17.23
C SER A 32 16.32 -48.30 17.37
N ALA A 33 16.99 -48.34 18.52
CA ALA A 33 17.98 -49.37 18.83
C ALA A 33 17.40 -50.79 18.69
N SER A 34 16.14 -51.00 19.11
CA SER A 34 15.46 -52.30 18.97
C SER A 34 15.22 -52.69 17.51
N GLN A 35 14.88 -51.72 16.64
CA GLN A 35 14.71 -51.97 15.20
C GLN A 35 16.06 -52.26 14.54
N PHE A 36 17.10 -51.53 14.94
CA PHE A 36 18.46 -51.80 14.49
C PHE A 36 18.90 -53.21 14.87
N MET A 37 18.72 -53.63 16.12
CA MET A 37 19.07 -54.98 16.56
C MET A 37 18.33 -56.06 15.77
N LYS A 38 17.08 -55.81 15.38
CA LYS A 38 16.35 -56.71 14.49
C LYS A 38 16.99 -56.79 13.11
N TYR A 39 17.36 -55.67 12.50
CA TYR A 39 18.05 -55.66 11.20
C TYR A 39 19.47 -56.23 11.28
N TRP A 40 20.14 -56.07 12.41
CA TRP A 40 21.43 -56.64 12.74
C TRP A 40 21.35 -58.18 12.80
N GLN A 41 20.39 -58.71 13.56
CA GLN A 41 20.14 -60.15 13.65
C GLN A 41 19.66 -60.75 12.32
N ASP A 42 18.80 -60.03 11.59
CA ASP A 42 18.32 -60.41 10.26
C ASP A 42 19.41 -60.30 9.18
N ARG A 43 20.63 -59.83 9.52
CA ARG A 43 21.78 -59.63 8.61
C ARG A 43 21.48 -58.73 7.40
N LYS A 44 20.62 -57.74 7.61
CA LYS A 44 20.19 -56.77 6.57
C LYS A 44 21.10 -55.55 6.49
N VAL A 45 22.09 -55.41 7.37
CA VAL A 45 23.00 -54.26 7.41
C VAL A 45 24.23 -54.56 6.56
N THR A 46 24.57 -53.67 5.64
CA THR A 46 25.71 -53.83 4.70
C THR A 46 26.84 -52.85 4.98
N GLN A 47 26.52 -51.66 5.50
CA GLN A 47 27.51 -50.64 5.80
C GLN A 47 27.19 -49.99 7.14
N LEU A 48 28.23 -49.78 7.96
CA LEU A 48 28.16 -49.05 9.21
C LEU A 48 29.22 -47.95 9.28
N GLU A 49 28.76 -46.72 9.42
CA GLU A 49 29.56 -45.54 9.68
C GLU A 49 29.32 -45.08 11.11
N ILE A 50 30.36 -45.18 11.93
CA ILE A 50 30.36 -44.67 13.29
C ILE A 50 30.70 -43.18 13.22
N VAL A 51 29.80 -42.33 13.70
CA VAL A 51 29.95 -40.87 13.72
C VAL A 51 30.11 -40.40 15.16
N GLY A 52 31.31 -39.93 15.51
CA GLY A 52 31.63 -39.56 16.89
C GLY A 52 31.58 -40.78 17.82
N ASP A 53 31.03 -40.60 19.03
CA ASP A 53 31.07 -41.62 20.09
C ASP A 53 29.74 -42.37 20.29
N ASN A 54 28.66 -41.94 19.65
CA ASN A 54 27.30 -42.36 20.02
C ASN A 54 26.28 -42.40 18.88
N ALA A 55 26.68 -42.06 17.65
CA ALA A 55 25.79 -42.09 16.50
C ALA A 55 26.30 -43.08 15.45
N ILE A 56 25.37 -43.87 14.92
CA ILE A 56 25.64 -44.82 13.84
C ILE A 56 24.77 -44.43 12.64
N ARG A 57 25.40 -44.35 11.47
CA ARG A 57 24.74 -44.30 10.19
C ARG A 57 24.99 -45.61 9.47
N GLY A 58 24.00 -46.13 8.79
CA GLY A 58 24.19 -47.37 8.05
C GLY A 58 23.30 -47.48 6.85
N THR A 59 23.65 -48.43 6.00
CA THR A 59 22.89 -48.79 4.81
C THR A 59 22.40 -50.22 4.97
N LEU A 60 21.12 -50.43 4.66
CA LEU A 60 20.53 -51.76 4.57
C LEU A 60 20.83 -52.39 3.21
N ASP A 61 20.64 -53.69 3.10
CA ASP A 61 20.74 -54.50 1.88
C ASP A 61 19.83 -53.99 0.75
N ASP A 62 18.67 -53.42 1.10
CA ASP A 62 17.73 -52.76 0.18
C ASP A 62 18.12 -51.33 -0.23
N GLY A 63 19.28 -50.84 0.25
CA GLY A 63 19.81 -49.51 -0.06
C GLY A 63 19.24 -48.37 0.79
N ARG A 64 18.33 -48.64 1.75
CA ARG A 64 17.84 -47.61 2.67
C ARG A 64 18.92 -47.18 3.65
N LYS A 65 19.06 -45.87 3.83
CA LYS A 65 19.97 -45.27 4.81
C LYS A 65 19.24 -44.98 6.10
N PHE A 66 19.81 -45.41 7.21
CA PHE A 66 19.28 -45.15 8.55
C PHE A 66 20.28 -44.39 9.41
N LYS A 67 19.74 -43.71 10.42
CA LYS A 67 20.51 -43.11 11.51
C LYS A 67 19.94 -43.60 12.83
N LEU A 68 20.81 -43.97 13.77
CA LEU A 68 20.42 -44.21 15.15
C LEU A 68 21.44 -43.64 16.14
N TYR A 69 20.97 -43.45 17.36
CA TYR A 69 21.83 -43.19 18.51
C TYR A 69 22.06 -44.52 19.25
N TYR A 70 23.31 -44.94 19.37
CA TYR A 70 23.69 -46.22 19.98
C TYR A 70 24.83 -46.00 20.98
N PRO A 71 24.58 -46.12 22.30
CA PRO A 71 25.58 -45.83 23.32
C PRO A 71 26.78 -46.78 23.34
N ASP A 72 26.61 -48.04 22.89
CA ASP A 72 27.64 -49.08 22.97
C ASP A 72 28.28 -49.39 21.61
N VAL A 73 28.90 -48.37 21.02
CA VAL A 73 29.55 -48.51 19.71
C VAL A 73 30.73 -49.50 19.74
N LYS A 74 31.40 -49.63 20.91
CA LYS A 74 32.58 -50.49 21.06
C LYS A 74 32.21 -51.97 21.03
N GLY A 75 31.14 -52.38 21.71
CA GLY A 75 30.64 -53.75 21.66
C GLY A 75 30.30 -54.19 20.23
N LEU A 76 29.74 -53.27 19.43
CA LEU A 76 29.37 -53.56 18.04
C LEU A 76 30.58 -53.82 17.13
N VAL A 77 31.68 -53.08 17.33
CA VAL A 77 32.94 -53.32 16.60
C VAL A 77 33.58 -54.64 17.02
N GLU A 78 33.47 -55.02 18.29
CA GLU A 78 33.93 -56.32 18.80
C GLU A 78 33.11 -57.48 18.22
N ASP A 79 31.78 -57.33 18.13
CA ASP A 79 30.87 -58.33 17.54
C ASP A 79 31.22 -58.61 16.06
N VAL A 80 31.47 -57.57 15.26
CA VAL A 80 31.87 -57.73 13.85
C VAL A 80 33.27 -58.34 13.72
N ARG A 81 34.18 -58.04 14.64
CA ARG A 81 35.54 -58.63 14.63
C ARG A 81 35.52 -60.11 14.98
N ASN A 82 34.62 -60.54 15.87
CA ASN A 82 34.57 -61.91 16.37
C ASN A 82 33.73 -62.86 15.51
N ASP A 83 32.86 -62.34 14.62
CA ASP A 83 32.08 -63.12 13.66
C ASP A 83 32.66 -63.00 12.23
N PRO A 84 33.30 -64.06 11.70
CA PRO A 84 33.89 -64.06 10.36
C PRO A 84 32.88 -63.80 9.23
N GLU A 85 31.59 -64.14 9.42
CA GLU A 85 30.55 -63.90 8.43
C GLU A 85 30.14 -62.42 8.37
N LEU A 86 30.10 -61.74 9.52
CA LEU A 86 29.83 -60.30 9.60
C LEU A 86 31.01 -59.47 9.09
N ALA A 87 32.24 -59.86 9.41
CA ALA A 87 33.46 -59.20 8.92
C ALA A 87 33.56 -59.17 7.39
N SER A 88 32.97 -60.15 6.70
CA SER A 88 32.95 -60.22 5.23
C SER A 88 31.84 -59.39 4.57
N ARG A 89 30.80 -59.00 5.33
CA ARG A 89 29.57 -58.37 4.81
C ARG A 89 29.40 -56.92 5.23
N VAL A 90 29.91 -56.54 6.39
CA VAL A 90 29.71 -55.21 6.96
C VAL A 90 31.00 -54.43 6.86
N GLU A 91 30.99 -53.38 6.05
CA GLU A 91 32.08 -52.41 6.03
C GLU A 91 31.91 -51.41 7.17
N ILE A 92 32.84 -51.40 8.13
CA ILE A 92 32.87 -50.45 9.24
C ILE A 92 33.84 -49.32 8.91
N SER A 93 33.33 -48.08 8.90
CA SER A 93 34.15 -46.87 8.81
C SER A 93 33.91 -45.98 10.04
N MET A 94 34.99 -45.46 10.63
CA MET A 94 34.91 -44.46 11.70
C MET A 94 35.15 -43.08 11.10
N ILE A 95 34.16 -42.21 11.24
CA ILE A 95 34.21 -40.85 10.73
C ILE A 95 34.15 -39.91 11.95
N PRO A 96 35.12 -38.99 12.11
CA PRO A 96 35.03 -38.00 13.18
C PRO A 96 33.76 -37.18 13.00
N GLU A 97 33.14 -36.73 14.09
CA GLU A 97 32.00 -35.84 14.02
C GLU A 97 32.46 -34.53 13.36
N SER A 98 32.27 -34.45 12.05
CA SER A 98 32.51 -33.25 11.28
C SER A 98 31.53 -32.21 11.82
N GLN A 99 32.02 -31.32 12.67
CA GLN A 99 31.44 -30.02 12.91
C GLN A 99 31.48 -29.29 11.57
N GLY A 100 30.52 -29.61 10.70
CA GLY A 100 30.34 -28.91 9.44
C GLY A 100 30.31 -27.43 9.79
N ALA A 101 31.06 -26.64 9.03
CA ALA A 101 31.19 -25.22 9.24
C ALA A 101 29.80 -24.56 9.27
N TRP A 102 29.21 -24.48 10.46
CA TRP A 102 27.84 -24.03 10.68
C TRP A 102 27.64 -22.61 10.17
N TRP A 103 28.73 -21.83 10.10
CA TRP A 103 28.77 -20.50 9.51
C TRP A 103 28.54 -20.51 7.99
N ILE A 104 28.91 -21.58 7.27
CA ILE A 104 28.61 -21.73 5.84
C ILE A 104 27.09 -21.84 5.62
N ALA A 105 26.37 -22.49 6.54
CA ALA A 105 24.90 -22.54 6.50
C ALA A 105 24.24 -21.18 6.77
N LEU A 106 24.98 -20.20 7.31
CA LEU A 106 24.50 -18.83 7.51
C LEU A 106 24.67 -17.92 6.29
N ILE A 107 25.58 -18.26 5.36
CA ILE A 107 25.87 -17.44 4.17
C ILE A 107 24.59 -17.19 3.33
N PRO A 108 23.77 -18.21 3.00
CA PRO A 108 22.54 -17.99 2.21
C PRO A 108 21.52 -17.08 2.91
N ASN A 109 21.44 -17.16 4.25
CA ASN A 109 20.54 -16.32 5.06
C ASN A 109 21.04 -14.87 5.10
N LEU A 110 22.35 -14.68 5.25
CA LEU A 110 23.00 -13.36 5.21
C LEU A 110 22.80 -12.66 3.86
N ILE A 111 22.94 -13.39 2.75
CA ILE A 111 22.70 -12.84 1.40
C ILE A 111 21.24 -12.37 1.26
N SER A 112 20.29 -13.16 1.74
CA SER A 112 18.86 -12.81 1.70
C SER A 112 18.53 -11.55 2.51
N ILE A 113 19.12 -11.41 3.71
CA ILE A 113 18.95 -10.24 4.57
C ILE A 113 19.54 -9.00 3.90
N VAL A 114 20.78 -9.07 3.42
CA VAL A 114 21.47 -7.95 2.76
C VAL A 114 20.70 -7.48 1.53
N LEU A 115 20.17 -8.42 0.74
CA LEU A 115 19.40 -8.11 -0.45
C LEU A 115 18.06 -7.43 -0.11
N LEU A 116 17.37 -7.86 0.94
CA LEU A 116 16.15 -7.20 1.42
C LEU A 116 16.45 -5.75 1.84
N PHE A 117 17.52 -5.52 2.61
CA PHE A 117 17.94 -4.18 2.99
C PHE A 117 18.33 -3.32 1.78
N ALA A 118 19.02 -3.87 0.78
CA ALA A 118 19.39 -3.15 -0.43
C ALA A 118 18.15 -2.71 -1.24
N VAL A 119 17.16 -3.59 -1.39
CA VAL A 119 15.91 -3.26 -2.08
C VAL A 119 15.07 -2.26 -1.28
N PHE A 120 14.99 -2.42 0.04
CA PHE A 120 14.31 -1.47 0.92
C PHE A 120 14.93 -0.07 0.82
N PHE A 121 16.25 0.03 0.88
CA PHE A 121 16.98 1.29 0.74
C PHE A 121 16.76 1.91 -0.66
N PHE A 122 16.77 1.10 -1.72
CA PHE A 122 16.49 1.57 -3.09
C PHE A 122 15.06 2.11 -3.23
N ILE A 123 14.05 1.44 -2.65
CA ILE A 123 12.66 1.89 -2.65
C ILE A 123 12.53 3.19 -1.85
N MET A 124 13.16 3.28 -0.69
CA MET A 124 13.09 4.46 0.17
C MET A 124 13.69 5.69 -0.53
N ASN A 125 14.81 5.52 -1.23
CA ASN A 125 15.41 6.56 -2.06
C ASN A 125 14.53 6.93 -3.27
N GLN A 126 13.83 5.96 -3.87
CA GLN A 126 12.93 6.21 -5.00
C GLN A 126 11.60 6.89 -4.57
N LEU A 127 11.14 6.65 -3.34
CA LEU A 127 9.94 7.30 -2.78
C LEU A 127 10.21 8.75 -2.39
N GLN A 128 11.41 9.10 -1.92
CA GLN A 128 11.79 10.49 -1.65
C GLN A 128 11.97 11.33 -2.93
N GLY A 129 12.27 10.71 -4.08
CA GLY A 129 12.32 11.39 -5.39
C GLY A 129 10.95 11.72 -6.01
N GLY A 130 9.84 11.42 -5.32
CA GLY A 130 8.46 11.66 -5.77
C GLY A 130 7.65 12.51 -4.79
N GLY A 131 8.30 13.45 -4.11
CA GLY A 131 7.70 14.35 -3.13
C GLY A 131 6.51 15.12 -3.70
N ASN A 132 5.30 14.70 -3.33
CA ASN A 132 4.15 15.58 -3.04
C ASN A 132 2.82 14.86 -2.84
N LYS A 133 2.69 13.57 -3.16
CA LYS A 133 1.35 12.94 -3.15
C LYS A 133 0.74 12.82 -1.76
N ALA A 134 1.52 12.61 -0.70
CA ALA A 134 1.01 12.59 0.67
C ALA A 134 0.70 13.98 1.25
N MET A 135 1.35 15.05 0.73
CA MET A 135 1.14 16.43 1.19
C MET A 135 0.09 17.20 0.35
N GLN A 136 -0.29 16.68 -0.82
CA GLN A 136 -1.36 17.24 -1.67
C GLN A 136 -2.78 16.90 -1.20
N PHE A 137 -2.96 16.03 -0.19
CA PHE A 137 -4.30 15.66 0.30
C PHE A 137 -5.07 16.85 0.90
N GLY A 138 -4.38 17.87 1.40
CA GLY A 138 -4.99 19.05 2.02
C GLY A 138 -5.11 20.32 1.15
N ARG A 139 -4.54 20.33 -0.07
CA ARG A 139 -4.65 21.51 -0.96
C ARG A 139 -5.93 21.42 -1.79
N SER A 140 -6.64 22.54 -1.92
CA SER A 140 -7.84 22.63 -2.72
C SER A 140 -7.54 22.29 -4.19
N ARG A 141 -8.37 21.41 -4.77
CA ARG A 141 -8.39 21.11 -6.22
C ARG A 141 -9.23 22.12 -7.02
N ALA A 142 -9.58 23.27 -6.42
CA ALA A 142 -10.31 24.31 -7.12
C ALA A 142 -9.55 24.67 -8.42
N LYS A 143 -10.16 24.37 -9.56
CA LYS A 143 -9.61 24.72 -10.85
C LYS A 143 -9.72 26.23 -10.99
N LEU A 144 -8.59 26.92 -10.83
CA LEU A 144 -8.44 28.27 -11.33
C LEU A 144 -8.63 28.22 -12.84
N HIS A 145 -9.82 28.60 -13.30
CA HIS A 145 -10.02 28.92 -14.71
C HIS A 145 -9.36 30.26 -14.97
N ALA A 146 -8.02 30.23 -15.13
CA ALA A 146 -7.30 31.36 -15.69
C ALA A 146 -7.85 31.63 -17.10
N SER A 147 -8.08 32.91 -17.37
CA SER A 147 -8.95 33.49 -18.38
C SER A 147 -8.53 33.27 -19.85
N GLU A 148 -8.31 32.04 -20.31
CA GLU A 148 -7.78 31.83 -21.67
C GLU A 148 -8.64 31.06 -22.67
N ARG A 149 -9.80 30.45 -22.32
CA ARG A 149 -10.69 29.87 -23.34
C ARG A 149 -12.18 30.02 -23.01
N GLY A 150 -12.84 30.91 -23.75
CA GLY A 150 -14.30 31.06 -23.83
C GLY A 150 -14.92 31.78 -22.63
N ARG A 151 -14.90 33.12 -22.63
CA ARG A 151 -15.74 33.91 -21.71
C ARG A 151 -17.20 33.68 -22.09
N VAL A 152 -17.96 33.07 -21.20
CA VAL A 152 -19.42 32.99 -21.32
C VAL A 152 -19.99 34.33 -20.83
N THR A 153 -20.92 34.92 -21.56
CA THR A 153 -21.58 36.21 -21.20
C THR A 153 -23.09 36.03 -21.06
N PHE A 154 -23.84 37.08 -20.73
CA PHE A 154 -25.30 36.99 -20.63
C PHE A 154 -25.99 36.70 -21.98
N ASP A 155 -25.32 36.97 -23.09
CA ASP A 155 -25.79 36.64 -24.44
C ASP A 155 -25.82 35.11 -24.69
N ASP A 156 -24.98 34.35 -23.99
CA ASP A 156 -24.91 32.88 -24.11
C ASP A 156 -25.97 32.16 -23.26
N VAL A 157 -26.72 32.89 -22.43
CA VAL A 157 -27.76 32.35 -21.56
C VAL A 157 -29.12 32.77 -22.10
N ALA A 158 -30.07 31.84 -22.28
CA ALA A 158 -31.40 32.16 -22.81
C ALA A 158 -32.51 31.82 -21.82
N GLY A 159 -33.63 32.57 -21.88
CA GLY A 159 -34.89 32.22 -21.21
C GLY A 159 -34.99 32.54 -19.72
N VAL A 160 -34.08 33.37 -19.18
CA VAL A 160 -34.05 33.76 -17.75
C VAL A 160 -33.82 35.26 -17.59
N ASP A 161 -34.54 36.07 -18.37
CA ASP A 161 -34.29 37.52 -18.48
C ASP A 161 -34.53 38.27 -17.16
N GLU A 162 -35.56 37.89 -16.40
CA GLU A 162 -35.83 38.44 -15.05
C GLU A 162 -34.64 38.22 -14.10
N VAL A 163 -34.04 37.03 -14.12
CA VAL A 163 -32.89 36.69 -13.27
C VAL A 163 -31.62 37.41 -13.74
N LYS A 164 -31.45 37.61 -15.05
CA LYS A 164 -30.34 38.40 -15.57
C LYS A 164 -30.42 39.85 -15.10
N GLU A 165 -31.60 40.46 -15.12
CA GLU A 165 -31.79 41.84 -14.64
C GLU A 165 -31.36 42.00 -13.18
N GLU A 166 -31.72 41.07 -12.29
CA GLU A 166 -31.25 41.08 -10.89
C GLU A 166 -29.72 40.92 -10.79
N LEU A 167 -29.13 40.08 -11.64
CA LEU A 167 -27.69 39.83 -11.62
C LEU A 167 -26.86 40.95 -12.26
N VAL A 168 -27.46 41.84 -13.06
CA VAL A 168 -26.78 43.04 -13.61
C VAL A 168 -26.29 43.95 -12.48
N GLU A 169 -27.04 44.09 -11.38
CA GLU A 169 -26.60 44.87 -10.23
C GLU A 169 -25.33 44.29 -9.59
N ILE A 170 -25.25 42.96 -9.52
CA ILE A 170 -24.09 42.24 -8.99
C ILE A 170 -22.87 42.43 -9.90
N VAL A 171 -23.09 42.43 -11.23
CA VAL A 171 -22.03 42.73 -12.22
C VAL A 171 -21.53 44.17 -12.07
N ASP A 172 -22.42 45.17 -11.95
CA ASP A 172 -22.01 46.58 -11.78
C ASP A 172 -21.17 46.76 -10.52
N TYR A 173 -21.54 46.09 -9.43
CA TYR A 173 -20.75 46.08 -8.20
C TYR A 173 -19.36 45.47 -8.40
N LEU A 174 -19.27 44.29 -9.01
CA LEU A 174 -17.97 43.61 -9.22
C LEU A 174 -17.02 44.46 -10.07
N LYS A 175 -17.55 45.25 -11.01
CA LYS A 175 -16.79 46.23 -11.81
C LYS A 175 -16.41 47.48 -11.02
N HIS A 176 -17.30 47.96 -10.14
CA HIS A 176 -17.15 49.24 -9.45
C HIS A 176 -17.29 49.14 -7.92
N PRO A 177 -16.51 48.29 -7.22
CA PRO A 177 -16.78 47.99 -5.82
C PRO A 177 -16.62 49.18 -4.88
N LYS A 178 -15.72 50.13 -5.21
CA LYS A 178 -15.47 51.33 -4.41
C LYS A 178 -16.70 52.25 -4.34
N ARG A 179 -17.44 52.41 -5.44
CA ARG A 179 -18.63 53.28 -5.51
C ARG A 179 -19.69 52.87 -4.49
N TYR A 180 -19.91 51.56 -4.36
CA TYR A 180 -20.91 51.01 -3.45
C TYR A 180 -20.48 51.10 -1.97
N ILE A 181 -19.19 50.89 -1.70
CA ILE A 181 -18.64 51.02 -0.34
C ILE A 181 -18.73 52.47 0.16
N GLU A 182 -18.40 53.45 -0.70
CA GLU A 182 -18.48 54.88 -0.39
C GLU A 182 -19.91 55.35 -0.11
N LEU A 183 -20.89 54.78 -0.83
CA LEU A 183 -22.31 55.03 -0.60
C LEU A 183 -22.87 54.32 0.66
N GLY A 184 -22.07 53.50 1.33
CA GLY A 184 -22.49 52.71 2.50
C GLY A 184 -23.44 51.56 2.18
N ALA A 185 -23.53 51.16 0.91
CA ALA A 185 -24.40 50.06 0.49
C ALA A 185 -23.88 48.73 1.05
N ARG A 186 -24.79 47.93 1.65
CA ARG A 186 -24.49 46.57 2.08
C ARG A 186 -24.82 45.60 0.96
N ILE A 187 -23.83 44.80 0.60
CA ILE A 187 -23.92 43.95 -0.58
C ILE A 187 -24.28 42.53 -0.13
N PRO A 188 -25.16 41.84 -0.87
CA PRO A 188 -25.42 40.43 -0.65
C PRO A 188 -24.10 39.65 -0.67
N ARG A 189 -23.78 38.96 0.43
CA ARG A 189 -22.53 38.18 0.53
C ARG A 189 -22.59 36.83 -0.21
N GLY A 190 -23.75 36.46 -0.73
CA GLY A 190 -23.97 35.23 -1.45
C GLY A 190 -25.34 35.22 -2.12
N ILE A 191 -25.43 34.46 -3.21
CA ILE A 191 -26.65 34.26 -3.99
C ILE A 191 -26.86 32.75 -4.06
N LEU A 192 -28.10 32.30 -3.81
CA LEU A 192 -28.46 30.90 -3.93
C LEU A 192 -29.36 30.72 -5.16
N LEU A 193 -28.83 30.06 -6.18
CA LEU A 193 -29.60 29.73 -7.38
C LEU A 193 -30.34 28.39 -7.16
N VAL A 194 -31.67 28.43 -7.14
CA VAL A 194 -32.51 27.24 -6.93
C VAL A 194 -33.31 26.94 -8.19
N GLY A 195 -33.38 25.67 -8.56
CA GLY A 195 -34.22 25.21 -9.66
C GLY A 195 -33.90 23.77 -10.06
N PRO A 196 -34.73 23.15 -10.92
CA PRO A 196 -34.49 21.79 -11.44
C PRO A 196 -33.10 21.61 -12.06
N PRO A 197 -32.56 20.38 -12.12
CA PRO A 197 -31.32 20.12 -12.85
C PRO A 197 -31.47 20.51 -14.33
N GLY A 198 -30.41 21.05 -14.94
CA GLY A 198 -30.41 21.43 -16.35
C GLY A 198 -30.95 22.84 -16.68
N THR A 199 -31.37 23.65 -15.70
CA THR A 199 -31.86 25.03 -15.94
C THR A 199 -30.76 26.09 -16.13
N GLY A 200 -29.51 25.68 -16.37
CA GLY A 200 -28.44 26.63 -16.66
C GLY A 200 -27.86 27.39 -15.47
N LYS A 201 -28.10 26.98 -14.21
CA LYS A 201 -27.54 27.65 -13.01
C LYS A 201 -26.02 27.88 -13.07
N THR A 202 -25.27 26.82 -13.40
CA THR A 202 -23.80 26.87 -13.55
C THR A 202 -23.37 27.73 -14.74
N LEU A 203 -24.18 27.77 -15.81
CA LEU A 203 -23.91 28.61 -16.98
C LEU A 203 -24.13 30.10 -16.65
N LEU A 204 -25.22 30.41 -15.96
CA LEU A 204 -25.53 31.76 -15.49
C LEU A 204 -24.47 32.29 -14.53
N ALA A 205 -23.99 31.47 -13.58
CA ALA A 205 -22.89 31.87 -12.69
C ALA A 205 -21.59 32.20 -13.45
N LYS A 206 -21.27 31.44 -14.51
CA LYS A 206 -20.13 31.73 -15.40
C LYS A 206 -20.36 33.01 -16.21
N ALA A 207 -21.58 33.24 -16.68
CA ALA A 207 -21.96 34.46 -17.39
C ALA A 207 -21.75 35.71 -16.54
N VAL A 208 -22.18 35.69 -15.27
CA VAL A 208 -21.93 36.81 -14.33
C VAL A 208 -20.44 37.11 -14.17
N ALA A 209 -19.60 36.06 -14.05
CA ALA A 209 -18.15 36.24 -13.94
C ALA A 209 -17.53 36.79 -15.23
N GLY A 210 -18.01 36.32 -16.39
CA GLY A 210 -17.56 36.78 -17.70
C GLY A 210 -17.97 38.23 -17.99
N GLU A 211 -19.18 38.61 -17.61
CA GLU A 211 -19.70 39.98 -17.71
C GLU A 211 -18.92 40.94 -16.82
N ALA A 212 -18.60 40.53 -15.59
CA ALA A 212 -17.82 41.32 -14.63
C ALA A 212 -16.30 41.32 -14.92
N ASP A 213 -15.82 40.43 -15.80
CA ASP A 213 -14.42 40.15 -16.07
C ASP A 213 -13.59 39.87 -14.80
N VAL A 214 -14.11 39.00 -13.94
CA VAL A 214 -13.47 38.61 -12.68
C VAL A 214 -13.13 37.12 -12.66
N PRO A 215 -12.11 36.68 -11.88
CA PRO A 215 -11.80 35.27 -11.73
C PRO A 215 -13.00 34.45 -11.22
N PHE A 216 -13.20 33.27 -11.80
CA PHE A 216 -14.26 32.33 -11.44
C PHE A 216 -13.66 31.06 -10.83
N PHE A 217 -13.92 30.85 -9.55
CA PHE A 217 -13.59 29.63 -8.82
C PHE A 217 -14.81 28.72 -8.78
N SER A 218 -14.66 27.45 -9.14
CA SER A 218 -15.75 26.47 -9.10
C SER A 218 -15.32 25.23 -8.32
N VAL A 219 -16.21 24.76 -7.46
CA VAL A 219 -16.07 23.55 -6.64
C VAL A 219 -17.43 22.85 -6.53
N SER A 220 -17.46 21.52 -6.44
CA SER A 220 -18.69 20.80 -6.12
C SER A 220 -18.81 20.66 -4.60
N GLY A 221 -20.01 20.81 -4.06
CA GLY A 221 -20.31 20.56 -2.65
C GLY A 221 -19.94 19.14 -2.22
N SER A 222 -20.03 18.18 -3.14
CA SER A 222 -19.61 16.79 -2.90
C SER A 222 -18.10 16.65 -2.67
N ASP A 223 -17.26 17.55 -3.20
CA ASP A 223 -15.79 17.54 -2.99
C ASP A 223 -15.40 17.79 -1.53
N PHE A 224 -16.33 18.28 -0.72
CA PHE A 224 -16.14 18.55 0.71
C PHE A 224 -16.53 17.36 1.60
N VAL A 225 -17.16 16.32 1.05
CA VAL A 225 -17.56 15.11 1.78
C VAL A 225 -16.56 14.00 1.48
N GLU A 226 -15.50 13.90 2.29
CA GLU A 226 -14.49 12.86 2.16
C GLU A 226 -14.56 11.82 3.29
N MET A 227 -13.83 10.71 3.13
CA MET A 227 -13.75 9.64 4.14
C MET A 227 -12.83 9.98 5.33
N PHE A 228 -12.16 11.14 5.31
CA PHE A 228 -11.08 11.48 6.23
C PHE A 228 -11.30 12.80 6.99
N VAL A 229 -11.33 12.65 8.31
CA VAL A 229 -11.02 13.60 9.40
C VAL A 229 -10.69 15.03 8.98
N GLY A 230 -11.63 15.89 8.60
CA GLY A 230 -11.37 17.34 8.46
C GLY A 230 -10.58 17.75 7.20
N VAL A 231 -10.43 16.84 6.24
CA VAL A 231 -9.86 17.18 4.91
C VAL A 231 -10.77 18.15 4.16
N GLY A 232 -12.10 17.97 4.26
CA GLY A 232 -13.09 18.88 3.68
C GLY A 232 -12.92 20.32 4.18
N ALA A 233 -12.90 20.49 5.52
CA ALA A 233 -12.71 21.78 6.17
C ALA A 233 -11.41 22.51 5.76
N SER A 234 -10.31 21.77 5.60
CA SER A 234 -9.04 22.35 5.13
C SER A 234 -9.13 22.89 3.71
N ARG A 235 -9.83 22.18 2.81
CA ARG A 235 -10.01 22.60 1.42
C ARG A 235 -10.91 23.82 1.29
N VAL A 236 -11.98 23.90 2.08
CA VAL A 236 -12.84 25.08 2.15
C VAL A 236 -12.00 26.30 2.53
N ARG A 237 -11.20 26.20 3.58
CA ARG A 237 -10.31 27.29 4.03
C ARG A 237 -9.30 27.70 2.96
N ASP A 238 -8.56 26.76 2.38
CA ASP A 238 -7.57 27.04 1.34
C ASP A 238 -8.21 27.67 0.09
N MET A 239 -9.40 27.21 -0.33
CA MET A 239 -10.15 27.81 -1.43
C MET A 239 -10.51 29.28 -1.14
N PHE A 240 -11.06 29.57 0.04
CA PHE A 240 -11.42 30.95 0.40
C PHE A 240 -10.19 31.85 0.56
N ASP A 241 -9.05 31.32 1.01
CA ASP A 241 -7.80 32.06 1.08
C ASP A 241 -7.24 32.40 -0.31
N GLN A 242 -7.38 31.48 -1.28
CA GLN A 242 -7.05 31.74 -2.68
C GLN A 242 -8.01 32.76 -3.31
N ALA A 243 -9.32 32.66 -3.04
CA ALA A 243 -10.32 33.61 -3.53
C ALA A 243 -10.06 35.04 -2.99
N LYS A 244 -9.76 35.19 -1.69
CA LYS A 244 -9.42 36.50 -1.08
C LYS A 244 -8.21 37.16 -1.73
N LYS A 245 -7.20 36.37 -2.14
CA LYS A 245 -6.01 36.88 -2.84
C LYS A 245 -6.29 37.36 -4.26
N ASN A 246 -7.37 36.88 -4.87
CA ASN A 246 -7.77 37.21 -6.24
C ASN A 246 -9.04 38.08 -6.28
N ALA A 247 -9.36 38.79 -5.19
CA ALA A 247 -10.54 39.67 -5.14
C ALA A 247 -10.38 40.90 -6.05
N PRO A 248 -11.44 41.37 -6.74
CA PRO A 248 -12.79 40.80 -6.76
C PRO A 248 -12.87 39.51 -7.59
N CYS A 249 -13.59 38.51 -7.10
CA CYS A 249 -13.80 37.22 -7.77
C CYS A 249 -15.15 36.61 -7.41
N ILE A 250 -15.56 35.56 -8.15
CA ILE A 250 -16.75 34.76 -7.85
C ILE A 250 -16.32 33.36 -7.42
N VAL A 251 -16.88 32.89 -6.32
CA VAL A 251 -16.76 31.50 -5.84
C VAL A 251 -18.12 30.82 -6.04
N PHE A 252 -18.15 29.82 -6.92
CA PHE A 252 -19.33 29.02 -7.20
C PHE A 252 -19.21 27.64 -6.57
N ILE A 253 -20.16 27.32 -5.70
CA ILE A 253 -20.30 26.01 -5.06
C ILE A 253 -21.52 25.33 -5.69
N ASP A 254 -21.29 24.35 -6.56
CA ASP A 254 -22.37 23.54 -7.12
C ASP A 254 -22.84 22.50 -6.09
N GLU A 255 -24.08 22.01 -6.17
CA GLU A 255 -24.59 20.93 -5.30
C GLU A 255 -24.33 21.17 -3.79
N ILE A 256 -24.56 22.40 -3.31
CA ILE A 256 -24.35 22.76 -1.89
C ILE A 256 -25.24 21.95 -0.94
N ASP A 257 -26.34 21.39 -1.44
CA ASP A 257 -27.23 20.49 -0.71
C ASP A 257 -26.53 19.19 -0.25
N ALA A 258 -25.46 18.77 -0.93
CA ALA A 258 -24.61 17.66 -0.49
C ALA A 258 -23.96 17.91 0.89
N VAL A 259 -23.72 19.18 1.23
CA VAL A 259 -23.12 19.61 2.51
C VAL A 259 -24.18 20.11 3.49
N GLY A 260 -25.28 20.70 3.00
CA GLY A 260 -26.29 21.38 3.81
C GLY A 260 -27.44 20.55 4.39
N ARG A 261 -27.46 19.21 4.22
CA ARG A 261 -28.59 18.38 4.67
C ARG A 261 -28.65 18.23 6.19
N GLN A 262 -29.72 18.73 6.81
CA GLN A 262 -30.01 18.54 8.24
C GLN A 262 -30.40 17.08 8.57
N ARG A 263 -30.03 16.65 9.79
CA ARG A 263 -30.09 15.27 10.33
C ARG A 263 -31.39 14.52 10.00
N GLY A 264 -31.24 13.25 9.62
CA GLY A 264 -32.26 12.22 9.88
C GLY A 264 -31.86 11.44 11.13
N ALA A 265 -32.82 11.12 12.01
CA ALA A 265 -32.63 10.33 13.22
C ALA A 265 -32.25 8.86 12.88
N GLY A 266 -31.00 8.66 12.44
CA GLY A 266 -30.40 7.34 12.25
C GLY A 266 -29.48 7.03 13.42
N LEU A 267 -29.81 5.98 14.17
CA LEU A 267 -28.95 5.35 15.17
C LEU A 267 -27.66 4.87 14.51
N GLY A 268 -26.61 5.68 14.57
CA GLY A 268 -25.29 5.34 14.06
C GLY A 268 -24.27 6.36 14.53
N GLY A 269 -23.60 6.06 15.65
CA GLY A 269 -22.49 6.87 16.15
C GLY A 269 -21.32 6.81 15.19
N GLY A 270 -21.13 7.87 14.40
CA GLY A 270 -19.95 8.15 13.62
C GLY A 270 -19.63 9.63 13.77
N HIS A 271 -18.38 9.94 14.08
CA HIS A 271 -17.85 11.31 14.05
C HIS A 271 -17.90 11.78 12.59
N ASP A 272 -19.01 12.38 12.18
CA ASP A 272 -19.27 12.74 10.78
C ASP A 272 -18.52 14.03 10.44
N GLU A 273 -17.53 13.89 9.58
CA GLU A 273 -16.73 14.90 8.84
C GLU A 273 -17.49 16.18 8.46
N ARG A 274 -18.79 16.01 8.20
CA ARG A 274 -19.72 17.03 7.72
C ARG A 274 -19.96 18.13 8.75
N GLU A 275 -19.91 17.81 10.04
CA GLU A 275 -20.07 18.80 11.12
C GLU A 275 -18.83 19.70 11.31
N GLN A 276 -17.63 19.23 10.92
CA GLN A 276 -16.39 20.02 11.04
C GLN A 276 -16.09 20.87 9.80
N THR A 277 -16.82 20.65 8.70
CA THR A 277 -16.59 21.31 7.41
C THR A 277 -17.47 22.55 7.22
N LEU A 278 -18.60 22.64 7.94
CA LEU A 278 -19.51 23.79 7.95
C LEU A 278 -18.98 24.95 8.83
#